data_AF-A0A3N1Q6E2-F1
#
_entry.id   AF-A0A3N1Q6E2-F1
#
_cell.length_a   1.000
_cell.length_b   1.000
_cell.length_c   1.000
_cell.angle_alpha   90.00
_cell.angle_beta   90.00
_cell.angle_gamma   90.00
#
_symmetry.space_group_name_H-M   'P 1'
#
loop_
_entity.id
_entity.type
_entity.pdbx_description
1 polymer ?
#
loop_
_entity_poly.entity_id
_entity_poly.type
_entity_poly.pdbx_seq_one_letter_code
_entity_poly.pdbx_strand_id
1 'polypeptide(L)'
;MALAVSIEHRRAGRKVADSTFEHALSTIRGSESVRPVLVVGKIDMRNEASQAMVTRAGMALIERVPGGGGSELGLWAIEID
;
A
#
# COMPACT_ATOMS: atom_id res chain seq x y z
N MET A 1 -6.02 3.09 7.49
CA MET A 1 -4.76 3.86 7.30
C MET A 1 -4.81 4.54 5.94
N ALA A 2 -4.40 5.81 5.85
CA ALA A 2 -4.19 6.51 4.57
C ALA A 2 -2.72 6.97 4.52
N LEU A 3 -2.02 6.68 3.42
CA LEU A 3 -0.64 7.11 3.21
C LEU A 3 -0.61 8.21 2.14
N ALA A 4 -0.12 9.37 2.52
CA ALA A 4 0.15 10.47 1.61
C ALA A 4 1.50 11.10 1.96
N VAL A 5 2.25 11.45 0.94
CA VAL A 5 3.53 12.17 1.07
C VAL A 5 3.39 13.51 0.36
N SER A 6 3.96 14.57 0.95
CA SER A 6 3.99 15.90 0.33
C SER A 6 4.69 15.84 -1.03
N ILE A 7 4.28 16.70 -1.97
CA ILE A 7 4.77 16.64 -3.35
C ILE A 7 6.30 16.81 -3.46
N GLU A 8 6.86 17.63 -2.57
CA GLU A 8 8.31 17.90 -2.47
C GLU A 8 9.10 16.63 -2.16
N HIS A 9 8.54 15.76 -1.31
CA HIS A 9 9.18 14.51 -0.91
C HIS A 9 8.84 13.33 -1.84
N ARG A 10 7.81 13.44 -2.69
CA ARG A 10 7.52 12.43 -3.74
C ARG A 10 8.66 12.35 -4.76
N ARG A 11 9.25 13.51 -5.10
CA ARG A 11 10.35 13.63 -6.08
C ARG A 11 11.72 13.33 -5.48
N ALA A 12 11.83 13.23 -4.16
CA ALA A 12 13.06 12.92 -3.43
C ALA A 12 13.40 11.42 -3.41
N GLY A 13 13.26 10.75 -4.56
CA GLY A 13 13.72 9.37 -4.74
C GLY A 13 12.91 8.28 -4.01
N ARG A 14 11.62 8.52 -3.73
CA ARG A 14 10.65 7.51 -3.21
C ARG A 14 10.89 7.02 -1.78
N LYS A 15 12.01 7.39 -1.14
CA LYS A 15 12.44 6.85 0.17
C LYS A 15 11.42 7.04 1.29
N VAL A 16 10.76 8.20 1.34
CA VAL A 16 9.83 8.53 2.44
C VAL A 16 8.56 7.67 2.39
N ALA A 17 7.99 7.49 1.20
CA ALA A 17 6.77 6.68 1.05
C ALA A 17 7.06 5.21 1.36
N ASP A 18 8.15 4.69 0.79
CA ASP A 18 8.59 3.30 0.99
C ASP A 18 8.89 3.04 2.47
N SER A 19 9.71 3.88 3.14
CA SER A 19 10.05 3.69 4.55
C SER A 19 8.87 3.85 5.50
N THR A 20 7.96 4.79 5.21
CA THR A 20 6.74 4.97 6.02
C THR A 20 5.84 3.75 5.90
N PHE A 21 5.70 3.21 4.68
CA PHE A 21 4.89 2.02 4.45
C PHE A 21 5.49 0.79 5.11
N GLU A 22 6.80 0.56 4.97
CA GLU A 22 7.53 -0.52 5.65
C GLU A 22 7.42 -0.42 7.17
N HIS A 23 7.55 0.79 7.72
CA HIS A 23 7.38 1.02 9.15
C HIS A 23 5.98 0.63 9.61
N ALA A 24 4.94 1.05 8.89
CA ALA A 24 3.55 0.69 9.22
C ALA A 24 3.33 -0.83 9.21
N LEU A 25 3.85 -1.54 8.20
CA LEU A 25 3.78 -3.01 8.17
C LEU A 25 4.53 -3.65 9.35
N SER A 26 5.69 -3.10 9.72
CA SER A 26 6.45 -3.56 10.89
C SER A 26 5.71 -3.31 12.21
N THR A 27 4.98 -2.20 12.33
CA THR A 27 4.14 -1.93 13.50
C THR A 27 3.05 -2.99 13.64
N ILE A 28 2.38 -3.35 12.53
CA ILE A 28 1.37 -4.41 12.52
C ILE A 28 1.99 -5.76 12.91
N ARG A 29 3.20 -6.08 12.41
CA ARG A 29 3.98 -7.26 12.84
C ARG A 29 4.28 -7.30 14.34
N GLY A 30 4.53 -6.15 14.96
CA GLY A 30 4.88 -6.10 16.38
C GLY A 30 3.70 -6.04 17.35
N SER A 31 2.53 -5.57 16.89
CA SER A 31 1.41 -5.22 17.77
C SER A 31 0.26 -6.23 17.76
N GLU A 32 0.06 -6.95 16.66
CA GLU A 32 -1.08 -7.87 16.53
C GLU A 32 -0.76 -9.25 17.13
N SER A 33 -1.58 -9.69 18.08
CA SER A 33 -1.44 -10.97 18.79
C SER A 33 -2.14 -12.14 18.09
N VAL A 34 -3.07 -11.86 17.17
CA VAL A 34 -3.79 -12.86 16.38
C VAL A 34 -3.16 -12.93 15.00
N ARG A 35 -2.76 -14.15 14.59
CA ARG A 35 -2.05 -14.41 13.33
C ARG A 35 -2.74 -15.50 12.52
N PRO A 36 -2.75 -15.40 11.18
CA PRO A 36 -2.13 -14.34 10.36
C PRO A 36 -2.97 -13.06 10.28
N VAL A 37 -2.33 -11.92 9.98
CA VAL A 37 -3.00 -10.64 9.69
C VAL A 37 -2.99 -10.36 8.19
N LEU A 38 -4.17 -10.20 7.59
CA LEU A 38 -4.29 -9.77 6.20
C LEU A 38 -4.37 -8.24 6.10
N VAL A 39 -3.35 -7.61 5.52
CA VAL A 39 -3.35 -6.18 5.25
C VAL A 39 -3.82 -5.94 3.83
N VAL A 40 -4.93 -5.20 3.68
CA VAL A 40 -5.52 -4.88 2.37
C VAL A 40 -5.50 -3.37 2.11
N GLY A 41 -5.07 -2.98 0.91
CA GLY A 41 -5.05 -1.60 0.42
C GLY A 41 -5.86 -1.44 -0.87
N LYS A 42 -6.44 -0.26 -1.07
CA LYS A 42 -7.10 0.14 -2.32
C LYS A 42 -6.27 1.20 -3.02
N ILE A 43 -5.94 1.00 -4.29
CA ILE A 43 -5.11 1.92 -5.07
C ILE A 43 -5.77 2.18 -6.41
N ASP A 44 -5.87 3.44 -6.83
CA ASP A 44 -6.31 3.78 -8.19
C ASP A 44 -5.35 3.18 -9.23
N MET A 45 -5.89 2.45 -10.21
CA MET A 45 -5.11 1.77 -11.24
C MET A 45 -4.36 2.73 -12.18
N ARG A 46 -4.65 4.03 -12.14
CA ARG A 46 -3.89 5.08 -12.83
C ARG A 46 -2.70 5.57 -12.01
N ASN A 47 -2.62 5.22 -10.72
CA ASN A 47 -1.52 5.63 -9.84
C ASN A 47 -0.40 4.58 -9.83
N GLU A 48 0.39 4.58 -10.90
CA GLU A 48 1.50 3.63 -11.09
C GLU A 48 2.54 3.70 -9.96
N ALA A 49 2.79 4.89 -9.42
CA ALA A 49 3.79 5.08 -8.36
C ALA A 49 3.40 4.33 -7.07
N SER A 50 2.14 4.44 -6.66
CA SER A 50 1.63 3.72 -5.48
C SER A 50 1.52 2.22 -5.73
N GLN A 51 1.13 1.79 -6.94
CA GLN A 51 1.13 0.38 -7.32
C GLN A 51 2.54 -0.21 -7.19
N ALA A 52 3.54 0.43 -7.81
CA ALA A 52 4.92 -0.04 -7.75
C ALA A 52 5.47 -0.08 -6.31
N MET A 53 5.08 0.86 -5.45
CA MET A 53 5.46 0.87 -4.03
C MET A 53 4.91 -0.37 -3.30
N VAL A 54 3.61 -0.65 -3.40
CA VAL A 54 3.04 -1.79 -2.70
C VAL A 54 3.50 -3.14 -3.26
N THR A 55 3.77 -3.21 -4.57
CA THR A 55 4.40 -4.39 -5.19
C THR A 55 5.79 -4.64 -4.61
N ARG A 56 6.63 -3.61 -4.46
CA ARG A 56 7.97 -3.76 -3.85
C ARG A 56 7.90 -4.20 -2.39
N ALA A 57 6.87 -3.75 -1.67
CA ALA A 57 6.62 -4.15 -0.29
C ALA A 57 6.04 -5.58 -0.15
N GLY A 58 5.84 -6.30 -1.25
CA GLY A 58 5.37 -7.69 -1.26
C GLY A 58 3.85 -7.85 -1.29
N MET A 59 3.08 -6.77 -1.49
CA MET A 59 1.64 -6.92 -1.70
C MET A 59 1.35 -7.43 -3.12
N ALA A 60 0.37 -8.33 -3.23
CA ALA A 60 -0.15 -8.84 -4.48
C ALA A 60 -1.49 -8.17 -4.84
N LEU A 61 -1.71 -7.88 -6.13
CA LEU A 61 -3.02 -7.48 -6.64
C LEU A 61 -3.96 -8.69 -6.60
N ILE A 62 -5.06 -8.58 -5.85
CA ILE A 62 -6.04 -9.64 -5.66
C ILE A 62 -7.23 -9.46 -6.60
N GLU A 63 -7.71 -8.22 -6.75
CA GLU A 63 -8.91 -7.93 -7.51
C GLU A 63 -8.88 -6.50 -8.06
N ARG A 64 -9.56 -6.27 -9.18
CA ARG A 64 -9.88 -4.93 -9.69
C ARG A 64 -11.37 -4.69 -9.48
N VAL A 65 -11.69 -3.58 -8.85
CA VAL A 65 -13.08 -3.20 -8.55
C VAL A 65 -13.41 -1.84 -9.14
N PRO A 66 -14.67 -1.60 -9.55
CA PRO A 66 -15.09 -0.28 -10.00
C PRO A 66 -14.83 0.79 -8.94
N GLY A 67 -14.22 1.90 -9.36
CA GLY A 67 -14.02 3.10 -8.57
C GLY A 67 -15.08 4.17 -8.87
N GLY A 68 -15.08 5.24 -8.07
CA GLY A 68 -15.94 6.41 -8.32
C GLY A 68 -15.44 7.23 -9.51
N GLY A 69 -16.37 7.77 -10.31
CA GLY A 69 -16.03 8.69 -11.41
C GLY A 69 -15.33 8.04 -12.61
N GLY A 70 -15.64 6.77 -12.90
CA GLY A 70 -15.07 6.04 -14.04
C GLY A 70 -13.63 5.55 -13.84
N SER A 71 -13.13 5.54 -12.59
CA SER A 71 -11.84 4.95 -12.25
C SER A 71 -11.96 3.46 -11.95
N GLU A 72 -10.83 2.75 -12.00
CA GLU A 72 -10.69 1.36 -11.54
C GLU A 72 -9.77 1.36 -10.30
N LEU A 73 -10.14 0.63 -9.26
CA LEU A 73 -9.33 0.45 -8.06
C LEU A 73 -8.76 -0.98 -8.03
N GLY A 74 -7.48 -1.13 -7.76
CA GLY A 74 -6.87 -2.40 -7.41
C GLY A 74 -6.94 -2.66 -5.91
N LEU A 75 -7.39 -3.85 -5.52
CA LEU A 75 -7.27 -4.40 -4.17
C LEU A 75 -5.93 -5.12 -4.06
N TRP A 76 -5.03 -4.60 -3.24
CA TRP A 76 -3.71 -5.19 -2.99
C TRP A 76 -3.68 -5.78 -1.59
N ALA A 77 -3.09 -6.97 -1.42
CA ALA A 77 -3.03 -7.63 -0.12
C ALA A 77 -1.64 -8.23 0.17
N ILE A 78 -1.28 -8.25 1.46
CA ILE A 78 -0.14 -9.00 1.98
C ILE A 78 -0.58 -9.69 3.28
N GLU A 79 -0.18 -10.95 3.43
CA GLU A 79 -0.33 -11.70 4.67
C GLU A 79 0.89 -11.46 5.57
N ILE A 80 0.62 -11.25 6.85
CA ILE A 80 1.65 -10.98 7.85
C ILE A 80 1.50 -12.00 8.99
N ASP A 81 2.49 -12.88 9.10
CA ASP A 81 2.67 -13.83 10.19
C ASP A 81 3.12 -13.18 11.50
#